data_AF-A0A929LD48-F1
#
_entry.id   AF-A0A929LD48-F1
#
_cell.length_a   1.000
_cell.length_b   1.000
_cell.length_c   1.000
_cell.angle_alpha   90.00
_cell.angle_beta   90.00
_cell.angle_gamma   90.00
#
_symmetry.space_group_name_H-M   'P 1'
#
loop_
_entity.id
_entity.type
_entity.pdbx_description
1 polymer ?
#
loop_
_entity_poly.entity_id
_entity_poly.type
_entity_poly.pdbx_seq_one_letter_code
_entity_poly.pdbx_strand_id
1 'polypeptide(L)'
;MGFYEDIADALDLEGIESRIAEDTLFVPIAPELEIQFVQIHGVGAAQSIQAANVFVAMADVSDEDEQFDAALVGVVFSVESAMQEVASYMATDHVISVLNELLEGEDERLEELEFEQDPSEPFVVYASVGEGSVLTVELDPEGIAPTGNVSFVTYGDDFDELLEQATEELIEADDEVTESEKQEIFRSAVADVGEQTREVLELGTFDDFELMFDALAVASQQAYEWEEMLVPLDDGARGIVYFDEDLDEEDLDDDDYFEDESED
;
A
#
# COMPACT_ATOMS: atom_id res chain seq x y z
N MET A 1 -11.49 38.90 -7.81
CA MET A 1 -11.16 37.55 -7.36
C MET A 1 -12.27 37.10 -6.47
N GLY A 2 -13.23 36.43 -7.10
CA GLY A 2 -14.27 35.67 -6.42
C GLY A 2 -13.72 34.31 -6.03
N PHE A 3 -14.34 33.69 -5.02
CA PHE A 3 -13.89 32.41 -4.46
C PHE A 3 -13.73 31.30 -5.51
N TYR A 4 -14.60 31.24 -6.52
CA TYR A 4 -14.49 30.26 -7.61
C TYR A 4 -13.37 30.54 -8.60
N GLU A 5 -13.04 31.81 -8.84
CA GLU A 5 -11.88 32.16 -9.65
C GLU A 5 -10.61 31.69 -8.94
N ASP A 6 -10.52 31.90 -7.62
CA ASP A 6 -9.37 31.47 -6.84
C ASP A 6 -9.23 29.93 -6.80
N ILE A 7 -10.33 29.17 -6.73
CA ILE A 7 -10.31 27.70 -6.83
C ILE A 7 -9.97 27.25 -8.25
N ALA A 8 -10.57 27.85 -9.27
CA ALA A 8 -10.30 27.49 -10.67
C ALA A 8 -8.84 27.78 -11.07
N ASP A 9 -8.27 28.91 -10.64
CA ASP A 9 -6.85 29.23 -10.83
C ASP A 9 -5.94 28.22 -10.12
N ALA A 10 -6.35 27.73 -8.93
CA ALA A 10 -5.59 26.70 -8.21
C ALA A 10 -5.67 25.32 -8.88
N LEU A 11 -6.84 24.94 -9.41
CA LEU A 11 -7.04 23.71 -10.17
C LEU A 11 -6.27 23.73 -11.50
N ASP A 12 -6.29 24.85 -12.22
CA ASP A 12 -5.55 25.02 -13.48
C ASP A 12 -4.04 24.87 -13.28
N LEU A 13 -3.52 25.32 -12.13
CA LEU A 13 -2.10 25.16 -11.78
C LEU A 13 -1.70 23.69 -11.57
N GLU A 14 -2.62 22.86 -11.08
CA GLU A 14 -2.47 21.40 -10.95
C GLU A 14 -2.82 20.66 -12.26
N GLY A 15 -3.23 21.39 -13.31
CA GLY A 15 -3.65 20.81 -14.59
C GLY A 15 -5.05 20.17 -14.57
N ILE A 16 -5.86 20.45 -13.55
CA ILE A 16 -7.20 19.92 -13.39
C ILE A 16 -8.20 20.84 -14.10
N GLU A 17 -8.97 20.28 -15.02
CA GLU A 17 -10.01 21.04 -15.73
C GLU A 17 -11.14 21.44 -14.77
N SER A 18 -11.70 22.63 -14.95
CA SER A 18 -12.89 23.05 -14.19
C SER A 18 -13.83 23.90 -15.05
N ARG A 19 -15.13 23.80 -14.77
CA ARG A 19 -16.18 24.57 -15.46
C ARG A 19 -17.00 25.36 -14.45
N ILE A 20 -17.19 26.66 -14.71
CA ILE A 20 -18.05 27.51 -13.89
C ILE A 20 -19.37 27.73 -14.64
N ALA A 21 -20.49 27.39 -14.01
CA ALA A 21 -21.80 27.74 -14.50
C ALA A 21 -22.63 28.35 -13.36
N GLU A 22 -23.11 29.58 -13.58
CA GLU A 22 -23.94 30.34 -12.63
C GLU A 22 -23.26 30.49 -11.24
N ASP A 23 -23.80 29.82 -10.22
CA ASP A 23 -23.33 29.82 -8.83
C ASP A 23 -22.73 28.45 -8.43
N THR A 24 -22.27 27.66 -9.40
CA THR A 24 -21.65 26.35 -9.20
C THR A 24 -20.36 26.22 -9.99
N LEU A 25 -19.30 25.73 -9.33
CA LEU A 25 -18.07 25.29 -9.96
C LEU A 25 -18.09 23.77 -10.04
N PHE A 26 -17.86 23.20 -11.21
CA PHE A 26 -17.81 21.77 -11.42
C PHE A 26 -16.39 21.34 -11.77
N VAL A 27 -15.97 20.21 -11.20
CA VAL A 27 -14.65 19.63 -11.37
C VAL A 27 -14.84 18.16 -11.76
N PRO A 28 -14.57 17.76 -13.02
CA PRO A 28 -14.61 16.37 -13.42
C PRO A 28 -13.48 15.62 -12.73
N ILE A 29 -13.81 14.53 -12.03
CA ILE A 29 -12.83 13.68 -11.35
C ILE A 29 -12.70 12.31 -12.03
N ALA A 30 -13.78 11.81 -12.64
CA ALA A 30 -13.78 10.58 -13.44
C ALA A 30 -14.75 10.74 -14.64
N PRO A 31 -14.72 9.85 -15.65
CA PRO A 31 -15.58 9.94 -16.83
C PRO A 31 -17.08 10.04 -16.50
N GLU A 32 -17.50 9.40 -15.42
CA GLU A 32 -18.89 9.37 -14.97
C GLU A 32 -19.14 10.18 -13.69
N LEU A 33 -18.13 10.86 -13.13
CA LEU A 33 -18.19 11.48 -11.79
C LEU A 33 -17.61 12.90 -11.77
N GLU A 34 -18.31 13.82 -11.13
CA GLU A 34 -17.88 15.21 -10.93
C GLU A 34 -18.16 15.73 -9.51
N ILE A 35 -17.31 16.66 -9.06
CA ILE A 35 -17.50 17.42 -7.82
C ILE A 35 -18.10 18.77 -8.15
N GLN A 36 -19.14 19.16 -7.41
CA GLN A 36 -19.83 20.44 -7.56
C GLN A 36 -19.65 21.28 -6.28
N PHE A 37 -19.07 22.47 -6.41
CA PHE A 37 -18.95 23.45 -5.34
C PHE A 37 -20.06 24.49 -5.45
N VAL A 38 -20.99 24.50 -4.51
CA VAL A 38 -22.12 25.45 -4.46
C VAL A 38 -21.88 26.48 -3.36
N GLN A 39 -21.87 27.76 -3.71
CA GLN A 39 -21.41 28.82 -2.82
C GLN A 39 -22.40 29.02 -1.68
N ILE A 40 -21.86 29.09 -0.47
CA ILE A 40 -22.63 29.44 0.72
C ILE A 40 -22.54 30.95 0.89
N HIS A 41 -23.63 31.65 0.58
CA HIS A 41 -23.72 33.08 0.87
C HIS A 41 -23.98 33.30 2.37
N GLY A 42 -22.94 33.73 3.09
CA GLY A 42 -23.07 34.13 4.48
C GLY A 42 -23.96 35.37 4.68
N VAL A 43 -24.67 35.45 5.80
CA VAL A 43 -25.48 36.62 6.18
C VAL A 43 -24.80 37.37 7.33
N GLY A 44 -24.63 38.69 7.20
CA GLY A 44 -24.05 39.53 8.26
C GLY A 44 -22.52 39.39 8.39
N ALA A 45 -22.01 39.17 9.61
CA ALA A 45 -20.56 39.07 9.88
C ALA A 45 -19.87 37.86 9.21
N ALA A 46 -20.65 36.91 8.68
CA ALA A 46 -20.18 35.77 7.88
C ALA A 46 -20.08 36.06 6.37
N GLN A 47 -20.43 37.26 5.90
CA GLN A 47 -20.31 37.64 4.47
C GLN A 47 -18.87 37.64 3.95
N SER A 48 -17.89 37.74 4.85
CA SER A 48 -16.47 37.72 4.49
C SER A 48 -15.86 36.32 4.47
N ILE A 49 -16.61 35.29 4.90
CA ILE A 49 -16.12 33.92 4.88
C ILE A 49 -16.49 33.34 3.52
N GLN A 50 -15.47 32.96 2.76
CA GLN A 50 -15.64 32.19 1.54
C GLN A 50 -15.97 30.75 1.94
N ALA A 51 -17.12 30.24 1.51
CA ALA A 51 -17.51 28.87 1.82
C ALA A 51 -18.32 28.27 0.67
N ALA A 52 -18.20 26.96 0.47
CA ALA A 52 -18.98 26.21 -0.49
C ALA A 52 -19.37 24.83 0.07
N ASN A 53 -20.58 24.40 -0.26
CA ASN A 53 -21.00 23.02 -0.11
C ASN A 53 -20.35 22.20 -1.22
N VAL A 54 -19.84 21.03 -0.87
CA VAL A 54 -19.23 20.09 -1.82
C VAL A 54 -20.20 18.96 -2.07
N PHE A 55 -20.59 18.80 -3.32
CA PHE A 55 -21.44 17.70 -3.75
C PHE A 55 -20.67 16.78 -4.69
N VAL A 56 -20.94 15.48 -4.63
CA VAL A 56 -20.50 14.52 -5.64
C VAL A 56 -21.71 14.10 -6.46
N ALA A 57 -21.57 14.14 -7.78
CA ALA A 57 -22.63 13.86 -8.73
C ALA A 57 -22.10 13.06 -9.92
N MET A 58 -23.00 12.37 -10.63
CA MET A 58 -22.67 11.74 -11.89
C MET A 58 -22.57 12.80 -13.00
N ALA A 59 -21.58 12.69 -13.89
CA ALA A 59 -21.22 13.76 -14.85
C ALA A 59 -22.21 13.94 -16.03
N ASP A 60 -23.12 12.98 -16.28
CA ASP A 60 -24.04 12.96 -17.44
C ASP A 60 -25.53 12.88 -17.04
N VAL A 61 -25.91 13.52 -15.93
CA VAL A 61 -27.33 13.65 -15.55
C VAL A 61 -27.87 15.01 -15.93
N SER A 62 -28.89 15.00 -16.77
CA SER A 62 -29.56 16.20 -17.26
C SER A 62 -30.50 16.79 -16.19
N ASP A 63 -30.75 18.10 -16.25
CA ASP A 63 -31.75 18.77 -15.39
C ASP A 63 -33.18 18.19 -15.51
N GLU A 64 -33.42 17.30 -16.48
CA GLU A 64 -34.70 16.63 -16.72
C GLU A 64 -34.84 15.29 -15.96
N ASP A 65 -33.77 14.80 -15.34
CA ASP A 65 -33.77 13.57 -14.56
C ASP A 65 -34.11 13.86 -13.08
N GLU A 66 -35.40 13.86 -12.75
CA GLU A 66 -35.95 14.06 -11.38
C GLU A 66 -35.50 12.99 -10.33
N GLN A 67 -34.53 12.12 -10.64
CA GLN A 67 -34.13 10.97 -9.84
C GLN A 67 -32.62 10.85 -9.54
N PHE A 68 -31.75 11.78 -9.96
CA PHE A 68 -30.31 11.70 -9.63
C PHE A 68 -29.82 12.84 -8.74
N ASP A 69 -29.26 12.40 -7.62
CA ASP A 69 -29.28 13.05 -6.30
C ASP A 69 -27.83 13.42 -5.98
N ALA A 70 -27.42 14.65 -6.33
CA ALA A 70 -26.11 15.15 -5.95
C ALA A 70 -25.95 15.02 -4.42
N ALA A 71 -25.00 14.20 -3.98
CA ALA A 71 -24.83 13.88 -2.58
C ALA A 71 -23.95 14.94 -1.92
N LEU A 72 -24.47 15.60 -0.88
CA LEU A 72 -23.65 16.51 -0.07
C LEU A 72 -22.62 15.69 0.70
N VAL A 73 -21.35 15.83 0.34
CA VAL A 73 -20.24 15.10 0.96
C VAL A 73 -19.47 15.96 1.96
N GLY A 74 -19.47 17.28 1.77
CA GLY A 74 -18.59 18.15 2.53
C GLY A 74 -18.96 19.63 2.48
N VAL A 75 -18.16 20.41 3.22
CA VAL A 75 -18.19 21.87 3.20
C VAL A 75 -16.76 22.39 3.32
N VAL A 76 -16.41 23.33 2.46
CA VAL A 76 -15.08 23.95 2.41
C VAL A 76 -15.17 25.42 2.76
N PHE A 77 -14.17 25.91 3.48
CA PHE A 77 -14.08 27.30 3.96
C PHE A 77 -12.85 28.06 3.42
N SER A 78 -12.06 27.40 2.57
CA SER A 78 -10.86 27.96 1.95
C SER A 78 -10.62 27.27 0.61
N VAL A 79 -9.80 27.91 -0.23
CA VAL A 79 -9.34 27.33 -1.50
C VAL A 79 -8.53 26.07 -1.23
N GLU A 80 -7.65 26.08 -0.22
CA GLU A 80 -6.84 24.92 0.15
C GLU A 80 -7.70 23.70 0.54
N SER A 81 -8.78 23.90 1.30
CA SER A 81 -9.70 22.81 1.64
C SER A 81 -10.49 22.31 0.42
N ALA A 82 -10.82 23.20 -0.52
CA ALA A 82 -11.45 22.80 -1.78
C ALA A 82 -10.53 21.92 -2.62
N MET A 83 -9.26 22.32 -2.74
CA MET A 83 -8.24 21.54 -3.44
C MET A 83 -8.03 20.17 -2.78
N GLN A 84 -8.00 20.11 -1.45
CA GLN A 84 -7.82 18.86 -0.73
C GLN A 84 -8.99 17.88 -0.93
N GLU A 85 -10.23 18.37 -0.95
CA GLU A 85 -11.39 17.53 -1.27
C GLU A 85 -11.29 16.97 -2.70
N VAL A 86 -10.98 17.81 -3.69
CA VAL A 86 -10.79 17.35 -5.08
C VAL A 86 -9.69 16.29 -5.16
N ALA A 87 -8.52 16.58 -4.58
CA ALA A 87 -7.38 15.67 -4.61
C ALA A 87 -7.71 14.32 -3.96
N SER A 88 -8.41 14.31 -2.82
CA SER A 88 -8.82 13.07 -2.13
C SER A 88 -9.71 12.18 -3.01
N TYR A 89 -10.70 12.77 -3.68
CA TYR A 89 -11.59 12.01 -4.57
C TYR A 89 -10.89 11.54 -5.84
N MET A 90 -10.01 12.35 -6.42
CA MET A 90 -9.19 11.94 -7.57
C MET A 90 -8.21 10.82 -7.18
N ALA A 91 -7.57 10.91 -6.02
CA ALA A 91 -6.69 9.86 -5.50
C ALA A 91 -7.47 8.56 -5.27
N THR A 92 -8.67 8.63 -4.69
CA THR A 92 -9.55 7.48 -4.50
C THR A 92 -9.95 6.83 -5.83
N ASP A 93 -10.38 7.62 -6.82
CA ASP A 93 -10.74 7.11 -8.15
C ASP A 93 -9.55 6.45 -8.85
N HIS A 94 -8.37 7.06 -8.75
CA HIS A 94 -7.15 6.50 -9.31
C HIS A 94 -6.75 5.17 -8.64
N VAL A 95 -6.81 5.10 -7.30
CA VAL A 95 -6.58 3.86 -6.54
C VAL A 95 -7.58 2.78 -6.94
N ILE A 96 -8.86 3.11 -7.12
CA ILE A 96 -9.87 2.15 -7.56
C ILE A 96 -9.58 1.64 -8.99
N SER A 97 -9.12 2.52 -9.89
CA SER A 97 -8.70 2.09 -11.23
C SER A 97 -7.53 1.11 -11.17
N VAL A 98 -6.47 1.44 -10.41
CA VAL A 98 -5.29 0.57 -10.24
C VAL A 98 -5.67 -0.75 -9.57
N LEU A 99 -6.56 -0.71 -8.58
CA LEU A 99 -7.08 -1.89 -7.91
C LEU A 99 -7.81 -2.82 -8.89
N ASN A 100 -8.69 -2.27 -9.73
CA ASN A 100 -9.38 -3.06 -10.76
C ASN A 100 -8.38 -3.62 -11.78
N GLU A 101 -7.40 -2.85 -12.22
CA GLU A 101 -6.37 -3.29 -13.16
C GLU A 101 -5.57 -4.49 -12.61
N LEU A 102 -5.22 -4.45 -11.31
CA LEU A 102 -4.58 -5.57 -10.60
C LEU A 102 -5.49 -6.80 -10.49
N LEU A 103 -6.76 -6.61 -10.13
CA LEU A 103 -7.73 -7.70 -9.95
C LEU A 103 -8.16 -8.36 -11.26
N GLU A 104 -8.26 -7.57 -12.33
CA GLU A 104 -8.66 -8.04 -13.66
C GLU A 104 -7.47 -8.61 -14.44
N GLY A 105 -6.24 -8.35 -13.99
CA GLY A 105 -5.01 -8.79 -14.65
C GLY A 105 -4.88 -8.20 -16.06
N GLU A 106 -5.24 -6.92 -16.22
CA GLU A 106 -5.19 -6.26 -17.53
C GLU A 106 -3.75 -6.00 -18.02
N ASP A 107 -2.78 -5.93 -17.11
CA ASP A 107 -1.38 -5.68 -17.42
C ASP A 107 -0.63 -6.97 -17.82
N GLU A 108 -0.01 -6.96 -19.01
CA GLU A 108 0.72 -8.10 -19.57
C GLU A 108 1.92 -8.55 -18.71
N ARG A 109 2.46 -7.67 -17.87
CA ARG A 109 3.59 -7.98 -16.98
C ARG A 109 3.17 -8.81 -15.77
N LEU A 110 1.88 -8.78 -15.42
CA LEU A 110 1.32 -9.40 -14.24
C LEU A 110 0.40 -10.59 -14.58
N GLU A 111 0.40 -11.08 -15.83
CA GLU A 111 -0.47 -12.20 -16.27
C GLU A 111 -0.30 -13.49 -15.44
N GLU A 112 0.88 -13.68 -14.85
CA GLU A 112 1.19 -14.84 -14.01
C GLU A 112 0.77 -14.66 -12.55
N LEU A 113 0.32 -13.46 -12.15
CA LEU A 113 -0.09 -13.12 -10.81
C LEU A 113 -1.62 -13.05 -10.71
N GLU A 114 -2.19 -13.85 -9.83
CA GLU A 114 -3.61 -13.81 -9.51
C GLU A 114 -3.80 -13.01 -8.21
N PHE A 115 -4.23 -11.75 -8.34
CA PHE A 115 -4.50 -10.89 -7.19
C PHE A 115 -5.91 -11.14 -6.62
N GLU A 116 -5.98 -11.19 -5.29
CA GLU A 116 -7.21 -11.28 -4.51
C GLU A 116 -7.30 -10.09 -3.55
N GLN A 117 -8.50 -9.54 -3.38
CA GLN A 117 -8.74 -8.44 -2.45
C GLN A 117 -8.94 -8.96 -1.02
N ASP A 118 -8.34 -8.28 -0.04
CA ASP A 118 -8.59 -8.59 1.36
C ASP A 118 -10.06 -8.28 1.75
N PRO A 119 -10.79 -9.22 2.40
CA PRO A 119 -12.18 -9.01 2.77
C PRO A 119 -12.39 -8.02 3.92
N SER A 120 -11.33 -7.69 4.66
CA SER A 120 -11.33 -6.75 5.79
C SER A 120 -10.77 -5.39 5.38
N GLU A 121 -9.83 -5.35 4.43
CA GLU A 121 -9.14 -4.14 3.97
C GLU A 121 -9.34 -3.92 2.46
N PRO A 122 -10.21 -2.98 2.05
CA PRO A 122 -10.62 -2.83 0.64
C PRO A 122 -9.51 -2.34 -0.28
N PHE A 123 -8.45 -1.74 0.25
CA PHE A 123 -7.32 -1.23 -0.54
C PHE A 123 -6.09 -2.14 -0.49
N VAL A 124 -6.22 -3.33 0.08
CA VAL A 124 -5.15 -4.32 0.14
C VAL A 124 -5.49 -5.46 -0.80
N VAL A 125 -4.53 -5.79 -1.67
CA VAL A 125 -4.59 -6.99 -2.52
C VAL A 125 -3.37 -7.85 -2.27
N TYR A 126 -3.53 -9.14 -2.44
CA TYR A 126 -2.46 -10.09 -2.32
C TYR A 126 -2.45 -11.07 -3.48
N ALA A 127 -1.25 -11.49 -3.90
CA ALA A 127 -1.05 -12.50 -4.93
C ALA A 127 -0.12 -13.59 -4.43
N SER A 128 -0.49 -14.85 -4.63
CA SER A 128 0.35 -15.99 -4.25
C SER A 128 1.53 -16.11 -5.20
N VAL A 129 2.74 -16.24 -4.66
CA VAL A 129 3.99 -16.37 -5.43
C VAL A 129 4.90 -17.42 -4.80
N GLY A 130 5.72 -18.09 -5.60
CA GLY A 130 6.63 -19.11 -5.07
C GLY A 130 5.92 -20.39 -4.63
N GLU A 131 6.41 -21.02 -3.56
CA GLU A 131 5.80 -22.21 -2.95
C GLU A 131 4.95 -21.90 -1.70
N GLY A 132 5.25 -20.82 -0.99
CA GLY A 132 4.57 -20.45 0.26
C GLY A 132 4.47 -18.95 0.52
N SER A 133 4.85 -18.11 -0.46
CA SER A 133 4.91 -16.67 -0.30
C SER A 133 3.75 -15.93 -0.93
N VAL A 134 3.59 -14.69 -0.49
CA VAL A 134 2.52 -13.80 -0.92
C VAL A 134 3.09 -12.41 -1.14
N LEU A 135 2.83 -11.84 -2.31
CA LEU A 135 2.99 -10.41 -2.54
C LEU A 135 1.78 -9.69 -2.01
N THR A 136 1.98 -8.65 -1.22
CA THR A 136 0.93 -7.79 -0.69
C THR A 136 1.13 -6.37 -1.22
N VAL A 137 0.07 -5.81 -1.80
CA VAL A 137 0.01 -4.43 -2.27
C VAL A 137 -1.05 -3.71 -1.46
N GLU A 138 -0.64 -2.69 -0.72
CA GLU A 138 -1.51 -1.79 0.03
C GLU A 138 -1.55 -0.45 -0.69
N LEU A 139 -2.74 -0.05 -1.16
CA LEU A 139 -2.95 1.23 -1.83
C LEU A 139 -3.48 2.25 -0.81
N ASP A 140 -2.78 3.36 -0.68
CA ASP A 140 -3.17 4.47 0.17
C ASP A 140 -3.73 5.61 -0.70
N PRO A 141 -5.06 5.90 -0.60
CA PRO A 141 -5.66 7.04 -1.28
C PRO A 141 -5.46 8.35 -0.52
N GLU A 142 -4.81 8.33 0.66
CA GLU A 142 -4.68 9.54 1.48
C GLU A 142 -3.59 10.48 0.92
N GLY A 143 -3.94 11.76 0.80
CA GLY A 143 -3.00 12.80 0.39
C GLY A 143 -3.31 13.41 -0.97
N ILE A 144 -2.30 14.06 -1.55
CA ILE A 144 -2.43 14.76 -2.84
C ILE A 144 -2.12 13.83 -4.01
N ALA A 145 -1.31 12.79 -3.77
CA ALA A 145 -1.01 11.73 -4.73
C ALA A 145 -1.19 10.39 -4.01
N PRO A 146 -1.92 9.44 -4.60
CA PRO A 146 -2.04 8.10 -4.03
C PRO A 146 -0.70 7.37 -4.06
N THR A 147 -0.50 6.47 -3.10
CA THR A 147 0.73 5.68 -3.02
C THR A 147 0.43 4.20 -2.89
N GLY A 148 1.29 3.35 -3.44
CA GLY A 148 1.23 1.90 -3.27
C GLY A 148 2.40 1.40 -2.45
N ASN A 149 2.15 0.76 -1.32
CA ASN A 149 3.16 0.00 -0.58
C ASN A 149 3.17 -1.44 -1.09
N VAL A 150 4.34 -1.94 -1.46
CA VAL A 150 4.51 -3.34 -1.87
C VAL A 150 5.41 -4.05 -0.87
N SER A 151 4.94 -5.18 -0.38
CA SER A 151 5.69 -6.07 0.48
C SER A 151 5.62 -7.51 -0.01
N PHE A 152 6.70 -8.25 0.23
CA PHE A 152 6.80 -9.67 0.01
C PHE A 152 6.78 -10.36 1.36
N VAL A 153 5.84 -11.29 1.52
CA VAL A 153 5.61 -12.00 2.77
C VAL A 153 5.92 -13.47 2.56
N THR A 154 6.84 -14.01 3.34
CA THR A 154 7.13 -15.45 3.39
C THR A 154 6.92 -15.98 4.80
N TYR A 155 6.73 -17.29 4.92
CA TYR A 155 6.66 -18.01 6.17
C TYR A 155 7.85 -18.97 6.22
N GLY A 156 8.63 -18.93 7.31
CA GLY A 156 9.79 -19.82 7.46
C GLY A 156 9.39 -21.30 7.59
N ASP A 157 10.36 -22.22 7.42
CA ASP A 157 10.16 -23.67 7.50
C ASP A 157 9.54 -24.13 8.85
N ASP A 158 9.75 -23.37 9.93
CA ASP A 158 9.14 -23.63 11.24
C ASP A 158 7.62 -23.41 11.25
N PHE A 159 7.04 -22.72 10.25
CA PHE A 159 5.59 -22.48 10.17
C PHE A 159 4.81 -23.79 10.10
N ASP A 160 5.20 -24.73 9.23
CA ASP A 160 4.55 -26.03 9.11
C ASP A 160 4.69 -26.86 10.39
N GLU A 161 5.86 -26.83 11.04
CA GLU A 161 6.10 -27.58 12.29
C GLU A 161 5.26 -27.01 13.45
N LEU A 162 5.26 -25.69 13.63
CA LEU A 162 4.48 -25.00 14.65
C LEU A 162 2.97 -25.10 14.39
N LEU A 163 2.55 -25.09 13.12
CA LEU A 163 1.17 -25.29 12.73
C LEU A 163 0.71 -26.73 13.01
N GLU A 164 1.52 -27.73 12.70
CA GLU A 164 1.24 -29.14 13.02
C GLU A 164 1.14 -29.33 14.54
N GLN A 165 2.07 -28.75 15.32
CA GLN A 165 2.04 -28.79 16.78
C GLN A 165 0.76 -28.13 17.33
N ALA A 166 0.42 -26.93 16.88
CA ALA A 166 -0.80 -26.23 17.30
C ALA A 166 -2.07 -27.02 16.93
N THR A 167 -2.06 -27.70 15.79
CA THR A 167 -3.16 -28.57 15.34
C THR A 167 -3.27 -29.81 16.22
N GLU A 168 -2.15 -30.46 16.57
CA GLU A 168 -2.10 -31.63 17.44
C GLU A 168 -2.62 -31.28 18.84
N GLU A 169 -2.17 -30.17 19.44
CA GLU A 169 -2.67 -29.69 20.75
C GLU A 169 -4.19 -29.47 20.74
N LEU A 170 -4.73 -28.97 19.62
CA LEU A 170 -6.16 -28.71 19.46
C LEU A 170 -6.97 -30.01 19.28
N ILE A 171 -6.39 -31.01 18.62
CA ILE A 171 -6.97 -32.36 18.48
C ILE A 171 -6.92 -33.11 19.82
N GLU A 172 -5.86 -32.95 20.61
CA GLU A 172 -5.69 -33.56 21.93
C GLU A 172 -6.58 -32.93 23.01
N ALA A 173 -7.04 -31.69 22.82
CA ALA A 173 -7.98 -30.99 23.70
C ALA A 173 -9.43 -31.56 23.72
N ASP A 174 -9.64 -32.82 23.34
CA ASP A 174 -10.96 -33.41 23.10
C ASP A 174 -11.69 -33.87 24.39
N ASP A 175 -12.58 -33.01 24.92
CA ASP A 175 -13.97 -33.31 25.35
C ASP A 175 -14.76 -32.04 25.81
N GLU A 176 -14.09 -30.89 26.04
CA GLU A 176 -14.72 -29.72 26.72
C GLU A 176 -15.11 -28.54 25.81
N VAL A 177 -14.74 -28.55 24.52
CA VAL A 177 -14.89 -27.39 23.62
C VAL A 177 -15.76 -27.72 22.40
N THR A 178 -16.69 -26.82 22.05
CA THR A 178 -17.58 -27.02 20.90
C THR A 178 -16.83 -26.91 19.56
N GLU A 179 -17.39 -27.46 18.49
CA GLU A 179 -16.81 -27.37 17.13
C GLU A 179 -16.56 -25.91 16.68
N SER A 180 -17.43 -24.98 17.10
CA SER A 180 -17.28 -23.54 16.81
C SER A 180 -16.12 -22.91 17.58
N GLU A 181 -15.93 -23.27 18.85
CA GLU A 181 -14.82 -22.78 19.66
C GLU A 181 -13.48 -23.35 19.18
N LYS A 182 -13.46 -24.62 18.75
CA LYS A 182 -12.29 -25.23 18.10
C LYS A 182 -11.87 -24.49 16.83
N GLN A 183 -12.81 -24.05 16.00
CA GLN A 183 -12.50 -23.23 14.83
C GLN A 183 -11.92 -21.86 15.19
N GLU A 184 -12.42 -21.23 16.25
CA GLU A 184 -11.92 -19.94 16.72
C GLU A 184 -10.49 -20.06 17.29
N ILE A 185 -10.24 -21.08 18.11
CA ILE A 185 -8.91 -21.37 18.65
C ILE A 185 -7.93 -21.72 17.53
N PHE A 186 -8.35 -22.52 16.54
CA PHE A 186 -7.51 -22.88 15.40
C PHE A 186 -7.13 -21.64 14.59
N ARG A 187 -8.10 -20.78 14.26
CA ARG A 187 -7.83 -19.51 13.55
C ARG A 187 -6.87 -18.62 14.35
N SER A 188 -7.04 -18.55 15.66
CA SER A 188 -6.15 -17.76 16.53
C SER A 188 -4.74 -18.35 16.56
N ALA A 189 -4.59 -19.67 16.64
CA ALA A 189 -3.30 -20.33 16.65
C ALA A 189 -2.57 -20.18 15.30
N VAL A 190 -3.29 -20.32 14.19
CA VAL A 190 -2.74 -20.06 12.85
C VAL A 190 -2.25 -18.61 12.72
N ALA A 191 -3.00 -17.64 13.24
CA ALA A 191 -2.59 -16.24 13.23
C ALA A 191 -1.34 -15.99 14.10
N ASP A 192 -1.27 -16.62 15.28
CA ASP A 192 -0.15 -16.50 16.22
C ASP A 192 1.13 -17.15 15.68
N VAL A 193 1.03 -18.34 15.08
CA VAL A 193 2.13 -19.03 14.41
C VAL A 193 2.57 -18.26 13.16
N GLY A 194 1.60 -17.75 12.40
CA GLY A 194 1.84 -16.87 11.26
C GLY A 194 2.63 -15.62 11.67
N GLU A 195 2.23 -14.91 12.72
CA GLU A 195 2.96 -13.72 13.19
C GLU A 195 4.39 -14.03 13.67
N GLN A 196 4.61 -15.19 14.28
CA GLN A 196 5.93 -15.61 14.79
C GLN A 196 6.91 -16.03 13.70
N THR A 197 6.42 -16.51 12.56
CA THR A 197 7.23 -17.09 11.49
C THR A 197 7.19 -16.28 10.19
N ARG A 198 6.37 -15.22 10.17
CA ARG A 198 6.24 -14.30 9.05
C ARG A 198 7.47 -13.43 8.93
N GLU A 199 8.10 -13.49 7.77
CA GLU A 199 9.11 -12.53 7.36
C GLU A 199 8.54 -11.61 6.27
N VAL A 200 8.74 -10.30 6.47
CA VAL A 200 8.24 -9.28 5.55
C VAL A 200 9.43 -8.55 4.95
N LEU A 201 9.58 -8.66 3.64
CA LEU A 201 10.50 -7.86 2.85
C LEU A 201 9.72 -6.70 2.23
N GLU A 202 9.93 -5.49 2.76
CA GLU A 202 9.37 -4.27 2.19
C GLU A 202 10.10 -3.94 0.87
N LEU A 203 9.38 -3.98 -0.25
CA LEU A 203 9.93 -3.66 -1.58
C LEU A 203 9.92 -2.15 -1.84
N GLY A 204 9.06 -1.41 -1.15
CA GLY A 204 9.05 0.04 -1.11
C GLY A 204 7.66 0.65 -1.22
N THR A 205 7.62 1.98 -1.25
CA THR A 205 6.43 2.80 -1.50
C THR A 205 6.58 3.51 -2.83
N PHE A 206 5.56 3.42 -3.67
CA PHE A 206 5.56 3.93 -5.04
C PHE A 206 4.48 4.99 -5.21
N ASP A 207 4.85 6.16 -5.74
CA ASP A 207 3.93 7.17 -6.28
C ASP A 207 3.70 7.02 -7.80
N ASP A 208 4.50 6.17 -8.46
CA ASP A 208 4.39 5.80 -9.86
C ASP A 208 3.97 4.33 -9.98
N PHE A 209 2.71 4.10 -10.37
CA PHE A 209 2.14 2.75 -10.47
C PHE A 209 2.73 1.90 -11.60
N GLU A 210 3.28 2.52 -12.66
CA GLU A 210 3.98 1.76 -13.70
C GLU A 210 5.26 1.15 -13.14
N LEU A 211 5.99 1.91 -12.31
CA LEU A 211 7.15 1.39 -11.59
C LEU A 211 6.76 0.34 -10.55
N MET A 212 5.60 0.50 -9.90
CA MET A 212 5.05 -0.51 -8.99
C MET A 212 4.80 -1.83 -9.73
N PHE A 213 4.20 -1.80 -10.92
CA PHE A 213 3.96 -2.99 -11.74
C PHE A 213 5.27 -3.64 -12.21
N ASP A 214 6.26 -2.84 -12.60
CA ASP A 214 7.60 -3.36 -12.90
C ASP A 214 8.23 -4.03 -11.68
N ALA A 215 8.08 -3.45 -10.49
CA ALA A 215 8.57 -4.04 -9.24
C ALA A 215 7.87 -5.36 -8.90
N LEU A 216 6.54 -5.44 -9.07
CA LEU A 216 5.76 -6.66 -8.89
C LEU A 216 6.18 -7.76 -9.87
N ALA A 217 6.41 -7.42 -11.14
CA ALA A 217 6.88 -8.36 -12.15
C ALA A 217 8.30 -8.87 -11.87
N VAL A 218 9.18 -8.04 -11.30
CA VAL A 218 10.50 -8.49 -10.84
C VAL A 218 10.36 -9.38 -9.61
N ALA A 219 9.48 -9.01 -8.67
CA ALA A 219 9.25 -9.75 -7.45
C ALA A 219 8.68 -11.15 -7.72
N SER A 220 7.77 -11.30 -8.69
CA SER A 220 7.24 -12.62 -9.08
C SER A 220 8.33 -13.54 -9.63
N GLN A 221 9.27 -13.00 -10.41
CA GLN A 221 10.40 -13.76 -10.95
C GLN A 221 11.44 -14.12 -9.88
N GLN A 222 11.65 -13.23 -8.89
CA GLN A 222 12.61 -13.43 -7.80
C GLN A 222 12.02 -14.15 -6.59
N ALA A 223 10.71 -14.44 -6.57
CA ALA A 223 10.01 -14.98 -5.42
C ALA A 223 10.69 -16.23 -4.84
N TYR A 224 11.01 -17.21 -5.70
CA TYR A 224 11.69 -18.44 -5.27
C TYR A 224 13.06 -18.19 -4.63
N GLU A 225 13.85 -17.25 -5.17
CA GLU A 225 15.15 -16.93 -4.59
C GLU A 225 15.00 -16.17 -3.27
N TRP A 226 13.98 -15.30 -3.15
CA TRP A 226 13.70 -14.59 -1.92
C TRP A 226 13.16 -15.50 -0.83
N GLU A 227 12.33 -16.50 -1.16
CA GLU A 227 11.92 -17.56 -0.24
C GLU A 227 13.12 -18.27 0.39
N GLU A 228 14.11 -18.67 -0.42
CA GLU A 228 15.31 -19.35 0.09
C GLU A 228 16.24 -18.43 0.90
N MET A 229 16.16 -17.11 0.73
CA MET A 229 17.03 -16.15 1.42
C MET A 229 16.38 -15.53 2.66
N LEU A 230 15.06 -15.37 2.63
CA LEU A 230 14.22 -14.97 3.76
C LEU A 230 13.85 -16.25 4.52
N VAL A 231 14.88 -16.84 5.11
CA VAL A 231 14.74 -17.88 6.12
C VAL A 231 15.00 -17.19 7.44
N PRO A 232 14.17 -17.45 8.48
CA PRO A 232 14.39 -16.89 9.79
C PRO A 232 15.82 -17.20 10.19
N LEU A 233 16.57 -16.17 10.61
CA LEU A 233 17.83 -16.42 11.29
C LEU A 233 17.48 -17.33 12.47
N ASP A 234 17.82 -18.62 12.35
CA ASP A 234 17.75 -19.58 13.45
C ASP A 234 18.23 -18.85 14.70
N ASP A 235 17.48 -18.88 15.81
CA ASP A 235 17.92 -18.25 17.06
C ASP A 235 19.28 -18.86 17.53
N GLY A 236 19.75 -19.94 16.89
CA GLY A 236 21.13 -20.48 16.91
C GLY A 236 22.18 -19.75 16.05
N ALA A 237 21.80 -18.95 15.05
CA ALA A 237 22.67 -18.16 14.17
C ALA A 237 23.24 -16.88 14.84
N ARG A 238 23.03 -16.70 16.14
CA ARG A 238 23.82 -15.74 16.94
C ARG A 238 25.31 -16.11 17.06
N GLY A 239 25.74 -17.24 16.49
CA GLY A 239 27.07 -17.81 16.68
C GLY A 239 27.92 -18.06 15.42
N ILE A 240 27.46 -17.74 14.20
CA ILE A 240 28.26 -17.98 12.99
C ILE A 240 28.60 -16.67 12.28
N VAL A 241 29.29 -15.80 13.01
CA VAL A 241 30.28 -14.93 12.35
C VAL A 241 31.45 -15.87 12.10
N TYR A 242 31.72 -16.21 10.83
CA TYR A 242 33.00 -16.81 10.44
C TYR A 242 34.12 -15.77 10.68
N PHE A 243 34.44 -15.50 11.94
CA PHE A 243 35.79 -15.10 12.30
C PHE A 243 36.61 -16.37 12.21
N ASP A 244 37.36 -16.47 11.12
CA ASP A 244 38.43 -17.43 10.92
C ASP A 244 39.47 -17.19 12.04
N GLU A 245 39.28 -17.82 13.20
CA GLU A 245 40.20 -17.80 14.36
C GLU A 245 41.27 -18.91 14.26
N ASP A 246 41.51 -19.46 13.08
CA ASP A 246 42.63 -20.39 12.80
C ASP A 246 43.83 -19.65 12.16
N LEU A 247 44.08 -18.39 12.53
CA LEU A 247 45.42 -17.84 12.44
C LEU A 247 46.22 -18.33 13.66
N ASP A 248 46.77 -19.53 13.51
CA ASP A 248 47.84 -20.06 14.34
C ASP A 248 48.90 -18.97 14.61
N GLU A 249 49.00 -18.54 15.86
CA GLU A 249 50.15 -17.81 16.40
C GLU A 249 51.35 -18.76 16.48
N GLU A 250 51.94 -19.14 15.34
CA GLU A 250 53.30 -19.68 15.29
C GLU A 250 54.12 -19.01 14.18
N ASP A 251 55.31 -18.54 14.57
CA ASP A 251 56.43 -18.02 13.78
C ASP A 251 56.35 -16.58 13.23
N LEU A 252 56.44 -15.61 14.16
CA LEU A 252 57.20 -14.37 13.92
C LEU A 252 58.61 -14.51 14.47
N ASP A 253 59.39 -15.43 13.90
CA ASP A 253 60.85 -15.46 13.99
C ASP A 253 61.40 -15.85 12.61
N ASP A 254 61.73 -14.87 11.78
CA ASP A 254 62.97 -14.95 11.01
C ASP A 254 63.49 -13.56 10.67
N ASP A 255 64.67 -13.28 11.23
CA ASP A 255 65.57 -12.22 10.82
C ASP A 255 65.91 -12.41 9.33
N ASP A 256 65.81 -11.35 8.52
CA ASP A 256 66.73 -11.23 7.39
C ASP A 256 67.13 -9.77 7.15
N TYR A 257 68.29 -9.47 7.73
CA TYR A 257 69.24 -8.46 7.32
C TYR A 257 69.36 -8.40 5.78
N PHE A 258 69.03 -7.25 5.19
CA PHE A 258 69.73 -6.79 4.00
C PHE A 258 70.23 -5.36 4.18
N GLU A 259 71.51 -5.32 4.53
CA GLU A 259 72.45 -4.22 4.39
C GLU A 259 72.49 -3.78 2.91
N ASP A 260 72.25 -2.51 2.61
CA ASP A 260 72.73 -1.88 1.38
C ASP A 260 73.50 -0.61 1.73
N GLU A 261 74.77 -0.62 1.35
CA GLU A 261 75.80 0.36 1.63
C GLU A 261 75.59 1.67 0.84
N SER A 262 75.97 2.80 1.48
CA SER A 262 76.44 4.07 0.86
C SER A 262 75.39 4.92 0.11
N GLU A 263 75.29 6.25 0.23
CA GLU A 263 76.33 7.29 0.24
C GLU A 263 75.89 8.58 0.99
N ASP A 264 76.91 9.30 1.47
CA ASP A 264 77.04 10.65 2.09
C ASP A 264 76.67 10.87 3.58
#